data_AF-H0I430-F1
#
_entry.id   AF-H0I430-F1
#
_cell.length_a   1.000
_cell.length_b   1.000
_cell.length_c   1.000
_cell.angle_alpha   90.00
_cell.angle_beta   90.00
_cell.angle_gamma   90.00
#
_symmetry.space_group_name_H-M   'P 1'
#
loop_
_entity.id
_entity.type
_entity.pdbx_description
1 polymer ?
#
loop_
_entity_poly.entity_id
_entity_poly.type
_entity_poly.pdbx_seq_one_letter_code
_entity_poly.pdbx_strand_id
1 'polypeptide(L)'
;MQSALLAAIEAQRGDMTRSENRRWLVGVLRNRALHEARSAARRRQRESAYMLRNTGEAAVIAEELEPFVATLPPALRTTALLAITGHTKAEIAWLLRLSDAALRKRLSEIRQRWRRSELRILPGNGDPWGNLPFGLVRRALIKRVRDANVVLATHDPDGHLFVVTSQMAEARQPRTSNI
;
A
#
# COMPACT_ATOMS: atom_id res chain seq x y z
N MET A 1 25.13 7.24 -20.08
CA MET A 1 26.53 7.53 -20.50
C MET A 1 27.17 8.59 -19.59
N GLN A 2 26.55 9.77 -19.42
CA GLN A 2 27.07 10.85 -18.57
C GLN A 2 27.39 10.42 -17.12
N SER A 3 26.49 9.66 -16.48
CA SER A 3 26.67 9.13 -15.13
C SER A 3 27.84 8.16 -14.98
N ALA A 4 28.17 7.40 -16.03
CA ALA A 4 29.31 6.47 -16.01
C ALA A 4 30.65 7.22 -16.10
N LEU A 5 30.69 8.33 -16.84
CA LEU A 5 31.87 9.20 -16.91
C LEU A 5 32.09 9.96 -15.60
N LEU A 6 31.00 10.43 -14.97
CA LEU A 6 31.06 11.02 -13.63
C LEU A 6 31.60 10.02 -12.59
N ALA A 7 31.08 8.80 -12.58
CA ALA A 7 31.59 7.74 -11.70
C ALA A 7 33.07 7.42 -11.94
N ALA A 8 33.57 7.56 -13.18
CA ALA A 8 34.98 7.38 -13.49
C ALA A 8 35.85 8.50 -12.91
N ILE A 9 35.38 9.75 -12.94
CA ILE A 9 36.08 10.90 -12.36
C ILE A 9 36.10 10.77 -10.83
N GLU A 10 34.96 10.44 -10.21
CA GLU A 10 34.83 10.22 -8.76
C GLU A 10 35.73 9.09 -8.26
N ALA A 11 35.87 8.01 -9.04
CA ALA A 11 36.77 6.90 -8.74
C ALA A 11 38.25 7.18 -9.05
N GLN A 12 38.60 8.41 -9.45
CA GLN A 12 39.93 8.79 -9.95
C GLN A 12 40.46 7.93 -11.12
N ARG A 13 39.53 7.40 -11.93
CA ARG A 13 39.80 6.60 -13.13
C ARG A 13 39.50 7.34 -14.43
N GLY A 14 39.55 8.67 -14.40
CA GLY A 14 39.27 9.52 -15.57
C GLY A 14 40.32 9.44 -16.69
N ASP A 15 41.52 8.95 -16.40
CA ASP A 15 42.59 8.78 -17.39
C ASP A 15 42.30 7.58 -18.30
N MET A 16 41.78 7.86 -19.50
CA MET A 16 41.42 6.87 -20.51
C MET A 16 42.62 6.36 -21.33
N THR A 17 43.83 6.89 -21.13
CA THR A 17 45.03 6.35 -21.80
C THR A 17 45.41 4.97 -21.25
N ARG A 18 45.05 4.69 -19.99
CA ARG A 18 45.23 3.40 -19.32
C ARG A 18 44.17 2.38 -19.74
N SER A 19 44.62 1.21 -20.16
CA SER A 19 43.72 0.12 -20.61
C SER A 19 42.81 -0.43 -19.52
N GLU A 20 43.27 -0.41 -18.26
CA GLU A 20 42.54 -0.84 -17.08
C GLU A 20 41.30 0.03 -16.81
N ASN A 21 41.44 1.35 -16.92
CA ASN A 21 40.35 2.30 -16.73
C ASN A 21 39.27 2.15 -17.81
N ARG A 22 39.70 1.91 -19.06
CA ARG A 22 38.77 1.61 -20.17
C ARG A 22 37.97 0.32 -19.92
N ARG A 23 38.64 -0.77 -19.50
CA ARG A 23 37.98 -2.04 -19.18
C ARG A 23 37.01 -1.90 -18.01
N TRP A 24 37.39 -1.16 -16.98
CA TRP A 24 36.52 -0.86 -15.85
C TRP A 24 35.28 -0.07 -16.28
N LEU A 25 35.43 0.96 -17.11
CA LEU A 25 34.32 1.77 -17.62
C LEU A 25 33.34 0.95 -18.45
N VAL A 26 33.83 0.03 -19.29
CA VAL A 26 32.99 -0.92 -20.04
C VAL A 26 32.19 -1.81 -19.08
N GLY A 27 32.79 -2.26 -17.99
CA GLY A 27 32.09 -3.01 -16.93
C GLY A 27 30.97 -2.19 -16.26
N VAL A 28 31.26 -0.93 -15.93
CA VAL A 28 30.27 0.00 -15.34
C VAL A 28 29.10 0.23 -16.30
N LEU A 29 29.37 0.48 -17.58
CA LEU A 29 28.34 0.66 -18.60
C LEU A 29 27.46 -0.58 -18.77
N ARG A 30 28.06 -1.79 -18.76
CA ARG A 30 27.30 -3.05 -18.82
C ARG A 30 26.40 -3.24 -17.61
N ASN A 31 26.93 -3.07 -16.41
CA ASN A 31 26.16 -3.22 -15.18
C ASN A 31 25.01 -2.21 -15.12
N ARG A 32 25.24 -0.98 -15.60
CA ARG A 32 24.22 0.05 -15.67
C ARG A 32 23.11 -0.30 -16.66
N ALA A 33 23.46 -0.71 -17.88
CA ALA A 33 22.47 -1.14 -18.87
C ALA A 33 21.64 -2.32 -18.36
N LEU A 34 22.28 -3.27 -17.68
CA LEU A 34 21.62 -4.43 -17.08
C LEU A 34 20.69 -4.02 -15.93
N HIS A 35 21.10 -3.06 -15.08
CA HIS A 35 20.25 -2.49 -14.05
C HIS A 35 19.03 -1.79 -14.64
N GLU A 36 19.21 -0.97 -15.68
CA GLU A 36 18.11 -0.28 -16.38
C GLU A 36 17.12 -1.27 -17.00
N ALA A 37 17.61 -2.32 -17.67
CA ALA A 37 16.78 -3.39 -18.23
C ALA A 37 15.96 -4.12 -17.16
N ARG A 38 16.59 -4.51 -16.03
CA ARG A 38 15.90 -5.16 -14.91
C ARG A 38 14.85 -4.24 -14.28
N SER A 39 15.15 -2.95 -14.15
CA SER A 39 14.24 -1.97 -13.58
C SER A 39 13.05 -1.69 -14.52
N ALA A 40 13.29 -1.63 -15.83
CA ALA A 40 12.22 -1.53 -16.83
C ALA A 40 11.33 -2.77 -16.88
N ALA A 41 11.91 -3.98 -16.80
CA ALA A 41 11.15 -5.23 -16.73
C ALA A 41 10.25 -5.28 -15.48
N ARG A 42 10.80 -4.97 -14.30
CA ARG A 42 10.02 -4.87 -13.05
C ARG A 42 8.94 -3.79 -13.13
N ARG A 43 9.21 -2.66 -13.79
CA ARG A 43 8.20 -1.63 -14.03
C ARG A 43 7.06 -2.15 -14.91
N ARG A 44 7.36 -2.79 -16.05
CA ARG A 44 6.34 -3.37 -16.93
C ARG A 44 5.50 -4.42 -16.22
N GLN A 45 6.12 -5.28 -15.41
CA GLN A 45 5.41 -6.28 -14.62
C GLN A 45 4.45 -5.64 -13.61
N ARG A 46 4.86 -4.56 -12.94
CA ARG A 46 4.00 -3.76 -12.06
C ARG A 46 2.85 -3.10 -12.82
N GLU A 47 3.15 -2.46 -13.95
CA GLU A 47 2.13 -1.79 -14.77
C GLU A 47 1.11 -2.80 -15.33
N SER A 48 1.55 -3.99 -15.76
CA SER A 48 0.64 -5.05 -16.22
C SER A 48 -0.19 -5.65 -15.08
N ALA A 49 0.41 -5.84 -13.89
CA ALA A 49 -0.30 -6.37 -12.72
C ALA A 49 -1.32 -5.36 -12.18
N TYR A 50 -0.97 -4.07 -12.17
CA TYR A 50 -1.88 -2.98 -11.82
C TYR A 50 -3.06 -2.92 -12.79
N MET A 51 -2.81 -2.92 -14.11
CA MET A 51 -3.90 -2.91 -15.10
C MET A 51 -4.81 -4.14 -14.91
N LEU A 52 -4.26 -5.34 -14.77
CA LEU A 52 -5.05 -6.56 -14.58
C LEU A 52 -5.92 -6.54 -13.31
N ARG A 53 -5.42 -5.94 -12.22
CA ARG A 53 -6.12 -5.87 -10.93
C ARG A 53 -7.14 -4.73 -10.86
N ASN A 54 -6.95 -3.64 -11.59
CA ASN A 54 -7.75 -2.42 -11.44
C ASN A 54 -8.90 -2.29 -12.45
N THR A 55 -8.90 -3.00 -13.58
CA THR A 55 -9.96 -2.85 -14.61
C THR A 55 -11.16 -3.81 -14.47
N GLY A 56 -11.14 -4.80 -13.57
CA GLY A 56 -12.20 -5.83 -13.50
C GLY A 56 -12.86 -5.99 -12.13
N GLU A 57 -12.12 -6.40 -11.11
CA GLU A 57 -12.72 -6.85 -9.84
C GLU A 57 -13.20 -5.70 -8.93
N ALA A 58 -12.41 -4.63 -8.78
CA ALA A 58 -12.78 -3.54 -7.88
C ALA A 58 -14.01 -2.75 -8.36
N ALA A 59 -14.21 -2.65 -9.68
CA ALA A 59 -15.37 -2.00 -10.27
C ALA A 59 -16.65 -2.82 -10.05
N VAL A 60 -16.59 -4.14 -10.25
CA VAL A 60 -17.74 -5.05 -10.03
C VAL A 60 -18.14 -5.09 -8.56
N ILE A 61 -17.18 -5.17 -7.64
CA ILE A 61 -17.44 -5.13 -6.19
C ILE A 61 -18.10 -3.80 -5.77
N ALA A 62 -17.62 -2.67 -6.29
CA ALA A 62 -18.18 -1.35 -5.96
C ALA A 62 -19.62 -1.20 -6.49
N GLU A 63 -19.89 -1.70 -7.70
CA GLU A 63 -21.21 -1.66 -8.35
C GLU A 63 -22.24 -2.54 -7.62
N GLU A 64 -21.82 -3.69 -7.08
CA GLU A 64 -22.69 -4.57 -6.30
C GLU A 64 -22.96 -4.07 -4.87
N LEU A 65 -22.02 -3.36 -4.24
CA LEU A 65 -22.14 -2.87 -2.86
C LEU A 65 -22.87 -1.53 -2.73
N GLU A 66 -22.79 -0.65 -3.72
CA GLU A 66 -23.49 0.65 -3.76
C GLU A 66 -24.99 0.56 -3.45
N PRO A 67 -25.79 -0.30 -4.13
CA PRO A 67 -27.23 -0.38 -3.86
C PRO A 67 -27.54 -0.85 -2.44
N PHE A 68 -26.72 -1.75 -1.87
CA PHE A 68 -26.87 -2.14 -0.47
C PHE A 68 -26.59 -0.96 0.48
N VAL A 69 -25.47 -0.29 0.29
CA VAL A 69 -25.03 0.81 1.17
C VAL A 69 -26.02 1.98 1.12
N ALA A 70 -26.64 2.23 -0.04
CA ALA A 70 -27.69 3.23 -0.20
C ALA A 70 -28.95 2.93 0.64
N THR A 71 -29.26 1.65 0.92
CA THR A 71 -30.44 1.26 1.73
C THR A 71 -30.21 1.41 3.24
N LEU A 72 -28.97 1.64 3.68
CA LEU A 72 -28.63 1.70 5.09
C LEU A 72 -29.02 3.04 5.73
N PRO A 73 -29.53 3.04 6.98
CA PRO A 73 -29.64 4.25 7.79
C PRO A 73 -28.28 4.96 7.92
N PRO A 74 -28.23 6.30 8.06
CA PRO A 74 -26.99 7.09 7.99
C PRO A 74 -25.87 6.57 8.91
N ALA A 75 -26.20 6.23 10.16
CA ALA A 75 -25.23 5.71 11.12
C ALA A 75 -24.63 4.35 10.74
N LEU A 76 -25.40 3.49 10.06
CA LEU A 76 -24.93 2.20 9.56
C LEU A 76 -24.20 2.36 8.23
N ARG A 77 -24.64 3.30 7.39
CA ARG A 77 -24.01 3.63 6.11
C ARG A 77 -22.56 4.10 6.32
N THR A 78 -22.33 5.03 7.24
CA THR A 78 -20.97 5.49 7.56
C THR A 78 -20.10 4.36 8.11
N THR A 79 -20.65 3.52 9.00
CA THR A 79 -19.93 2.34 9.52
C THR A 79 -19.61 1.34 8.40
N ALA A 80 -20.54 1.10 7.47
CA ALA A 80 -20.34 0.21 6.33
C ALA A 80 -19.29 0.75 5.37
N LEU A 81 -19.33 2.05 5.03
CA LEU A 81 -18.33 2.69 4.17
C LEU A 81 -16.92 2.66 4.77
N LEU A 82 -16.78 2.97 6.06
CA LEU A 82 -15.49 2.82 6.75
C LEU A 82 -15.03 1.36 6.75
N ALA A 83 -15.97 0.44 6.99
CA ALA A 83 -15.71 -0.97 6.97
C ALA A 83 -15.32 -1.47 5.58
N ILE A 84 -15.84 -0.90 4.46
CA ILE A 84 -15.59 -1.15 3.00
C ILE A 84 -14.32 -0.45 2.47
N THR A 85 -13.82 0.55 3.19
CA THR A 85 -12.54 1.23 2.86
C THR A 85 -11.34 0.69 3.64
N GLY A 86 -11.54 -0.26 4.54
CA GLY A 86 -10.48 -1.09 5.15
C GLY A 86 -10.19 -0.75 6.61
N HIS A 87 -11.03 0.08 7.23
CA HIS A 87 -10.83 0.49 8.61
C HIS A 87 -11.08 -0.68 9.57
N THR A 88 -10.20 -0.85 10.56
CA THR A 88 -10.36 -1.84 11.61
C THR A 88 -11.47 -1.45 12.58
N LYS A 89 -11.98 -2.41 13.36
CA LYS A 89 -12.97 -2.15 14.41
C LYS A 89 -12.52 -1.06 15.39
N ALA A 90 -11.25 -1.05 15.78
CA ALA A 90 -10.71 -0.04 16.69
C ALA A 90 -10.70 1.36 16.05
N GLU A 91 -10.30 1.47 14.78
CA GLU A 91 -10.30 2.73 14.04
C GLU A 91 -11.71 3.26 13.82
N ILE A 92 -12.67 2.38 13.46
CA ILE A 92 -14.08 2.77 13.31
C ILE A 92 -14.66 3.23 14.66
N ALA A 93 -14.38 2.50 15.75
CA ALA A 93 -14.82 2.88 17.09
C ALA A 93 -14.27 4.25 17.49
N TRP A 94 -12.99 4.50 17.21
CA TRP A 94 -12.33 5.77 17.50
C TRP A 94 -12.90 6.92 16.66
N LEU A 95 -12.99 6.75 15.33
CA LEU A 95 -13.50 7.75 14.38
C LEU A 95 -14.95 8.13 14.68
N LEU A 96 -15.80 7.14 14.95
CA LEU A 96 -17.23 7.35 15.20
C LEU A 96 -17.55 7.59 16.68
N ARG A 97 -16.54 7.68 17.55
CA ARG A 97 -16.67 7.83 19.02
C ARG A 97 -17.65 6.82 19.63
N LEU A 98 -17.55 5.56 19.21
CA LEU A 98 -18.42 4.46 19.66
C LEU A 98 -17.75 3.63 20.74
N SER A 99 -18.57 3.14 21.69
CA SER A 99 -18.17 2.02 22.54
C SER A 99 -18.09 0.74 21.72
N ASP A 100 -17.31 -0.24 22.20
CA ASP A 100 -17.20 -1.56 21.56
C ASP A 100 -18.57 -2.25 21.41
N ALA A 101 -19.44 -2.13 22.42
CA ALA A 101 -20.80 -2.66 22.37
C ALA A 101 -21.64 -1.98 21.27
N ALA A 102 -21.55 -0.67 21.13
CA ALA A 102 -22.26 0.08 20.08
C ALA A 102 -21.77 -0.31 18.68
N LEU A 103 -20.45 -0.46 18.50
CA LEU A 103 -19.88 -0.91 17.23
C LEU A 103 -20.32 -2.34 16.88
N ARG A 104 -20.25 -3.27 17.85
CA ARG A 104 -20.72 -4.64 17.65
C ARG A 104 -22.19 -4.71 17.26
N LYS A 105 -23.04 -3.86 17.85
CA LYS A 105 -24.46 -3.74 17.50
C LYS A 105 -24.62 -3.29 16.05
N ARG A 106 -23.95 -2.20 15.64
CA ARG A 106 -24.01 -1.69 14.26
C ARG A 106 -23.52 -2.70 13.23
N LEU A 107 -22.39 -3.37 13.47
CA LEU A 107 -21.88 -4.41 12.57
C LEU A 107 -22.81 -5.63 12.49
N SER A 108 -23.49 -5.98 13.58
CA SER A 108 -24.46 -7.08 13.58
C SER A 108 -25.73 -6.71 12.82
N GLU A 109 -26.19 -5.46 12.95
CA GLU A 109 -27.35 -4.94 12.21
C GLU A 109 -27.06 -4.85 10.70
N ILE A 110 -25.87 -4.38 10.31
CA ILE A 110 -25.42 -4.38 8.91
C ILE A 110 -25.43 -5.80 8.34
N ARG A 111 -24.85 -6.78 9.05
CA ARG A 111 -24.85 -8.19 8.63
C ARG A 111 -26.26 -8.78 8.52
N GLN A 112 -27.15 -8.40 9.43
CA GLN A 112 -28.54 -8.87 9.38
C GLN A 112 -29.29 -8.30 8.19
N ARG A 113 -29.12 -7.00 7.89
CA ARG A 113 -29.71 -6.35 6.72
C ARG A 113 -29.16 -6.93 5.42
N TRP A 114 -27.85 -7.19 5.37
CA TRP A 114 -27.20 -7.85 4.24
C TRP A 114 -27.80 -9.24 3.97
N ARG A 115 -27.99 -10.07 5.00
CA ARG A 115 -28.62 -11.40 4.83
C ARG A 115 -30.08 -11.34 4.36
N ARG A 116 -30.76 -10.21 4.57
CA ARG A 116 -32.14 -10.01 4.12
C ARG A 116 -32.22 -9.36 2.74
N SER A 117 -31.15 -8.72 2.28
CA SER A 117 -31.11 -8.25 0.90
C SER A 117 -30.97 -9.44 -0.04
N GLU A 118 -31.78 -9.46 -1.10
CA GLU A 118 -31.69 -10.46 -2.18
C GLU A 118 -30.46 -10.24 -3.09
N LEU A 119 -29.58 -9.31 -2.71
CA LEU A 119 -28.30 -9.04 -3.37
C LEU A 119 -27.40 -10.26 -3.20
N ARG A 120 -27.44 -11.12 -4.21
CA ARG A 120 -26.72 -12.37 -4.27
C ARG A 120 -25.36 -12.10 -4.90
N ILE A 121 -24.35 -11.81 -4.08
CA ILE A 121 -22.96 -11.89 -4.54
C ILE A 121 -22.74 -13.34 -4.96
N LEU A 122 -22.49 -13.59 -6.25
CA LEU A 122 -22.00 -14.89 -6.69
C LEU A 122 -20.73 -15.20 -5.88
N PRO A 123 -20.55 -16.42 -5.33
CA PRO A 123 -19.34 -16.76 -4.61
C PRO A 123 -18.20 -16.95 -5.61
N GLY A 124 -17.70 -15.85 -6.17
CA GLY A 124 -16.43 -15.78 -6.85
C GLY A 124 -15.41 -15.26 -5.86
N ASN A 125 -14.92 -16.11 -4.95
CA ASN A 125 -13.61 -16.08 -4.26
C ASN A 125 -13.01 -14.73 -3.81
N GLY A 126 -13.80 -13.68 -3.68
CA GLY A 126 -13.36 -12.34 -3.42
C GLY A 126 -14.19 -11.79 -2.29
N ASP A 127 -13.61 -11.80 -1.09
CA ASP A 127 -13.83 -10.70 -0.17
C ASP A 127 -13.78 -9.40 -1.01
N PRO A 128 -14.63 -8.38 -0.79
CA PRO A 128 -14.65 -7.08 -1.48
C PRO A 128 -13.30 -6.31 -1.56
N TRP A 129 -12.25 -6.93 -1.08
CA TRP A 129 -11.01 -6.41 -0.54
C TRP A 129 -9.79 -6.82 -1.34
N GLY A 130 -9.98 -7.59 -2.42
CA GLY A 130 -8.90 -8.40 -2.94
C GLY A 130 -8.36 -9.35 -1.86
N ASN A 131 -7.55 -10.31 -2.27
CA ASN A 131 -7.01 -11.31 -1.36
C ASN A 131 -5.86 -10.75 -0.48
N LEU A 132 -5.93 -9.49 -0.05
CA LEU A 132 -4.94 -8.88 0.82
C LEU A 132 -5.41 -8.99 2.27
N PRO A 133 -4.77 -9.82 3.11
CA PRO A 133 -5.17 -9.94 4.50
C PRO A 133 -4.67 -8.70 5.27
N PHE A 134 -5.38 -7.57 5.15
CA PHE A 134 -5.03 -6.29 5.78
C PHE A 134 -4.74 -6.43 7.28
N GLY A 135 -5.41 -7.36 7.97
CA GLY A 135 -5.12 -7.69 9.37
C GLY A 135 -3.75 -8.35 9.61
N LEU A 136 -3.26 -9.18 8.68
CA LEU A 136 -1.90 -9.74 8.73
C LEU A 136 -0.85 -8.70 8.34
N VAL A 137 -1.10 -7.95 7.26
CA VAL A 137 -0.27 -6.82 6.80
C VAL A 137 -0.05 -5.84 7.97
N ARG A 138 -1.13 -5.41 8.63
CA ARG A 138 -1.09 -4.50 9.78
C ARG A 138 -0.37 -5.09 10.99
N ARG A 139 -0.59 -6.36 11.34
CA ARG A 139 0.13 -7.01 12.45
C ARG A 139 1.64 -7.07 12.20
N ALA A 140 2.05 -7.33 10.97
CA ALA A 140 3.45 -7.30 10.58
C ALA A 140 4.03 -5.88 10.64
N LEU A 141 3.29 -4.87 10.17
CA LEU A 141 3.72 -3.46 10.26
C LEU A 141 3.82 -2.97 11.70
N ILE A 142 2.84 -3.27 12.58
CA ILE A 142 2.85 -2.82 13.99
C ILE A 142 4.05 -3.36 14.75
N LYS A 143 4.44 -4.62 14.53
CA LYS A 143 5.66 -5.17 15.15
C LYS A 143 6.88 -4.36 14.71
N ARG A 144 6.97 -4.02 13.42
CA ARG A 144 8.11 -3.30 12.85
C ARG A 144 8.18 -1.82 13.27
N VAL A 145 7.04 -1.19 13.51
CA VAL A 145 6.93 0.21 14.01
C VAL A 145 7.38 0.32 15.46
N ARG A 146 7.09 -0.68 16.30
CA ARG A 146 7.42 -0.64 17.73
C ARG A 146 8.93 -0.73 18.01
N ASP A 147 9.68 -1.31 17.09
CA ASP A 147 11.11 -1.60 17.28
C ASP A 147 12.04 -0.49 16.75
N ALA A 148 11.52 0.58 16.12
CA ALA A 148 12.36 1.60 15.48
C ALA A 148 11.75 3.00 15.51
N ASN A 149 12.59 4.03 15.29
CA ASN A 149 12.22 5.44 15.16
C ASN A 149 11.47 5.70 13.81
N VAL A 150 10.31 5.06 13.68
CA VAL A 150 9.50 4.96 12.46
C VAL A 150 8.51 6.10 12.41
N VAL A 151 8.52 6.84 11.30
CA VAL A 151 7.57 7.93 11.03
C VAL A 151 6.29 7.38 10.41
N LEU A 152 6.42 6.42 9.50
CA LEU A 152 5.30 5.87 8.74
C LEU A 152 5.58 4.41 8.37
N ALA A 153 4.55 3.57 8.46
CA ALA A 153 4.61 2.20 7.97
C ALA A 153 3.33 1.91 7.19
N THR A 154 3.47 1.44 5.96
CA THR A 154 2.35 1.16 5.07
C THR A 154 2.69 0.01 4.13
N HIS A 155 1.78 -0.29 3.22
CA HIS A 155 1.97 -1.29 2.20
C HIS A 155 1.63 -0.69 0.83
N ASP A 156 2.28 -1.20 -0.21
CA ASP A 156 1.82 -0.93 -1.57
C ASP A 156 0.59 -1.82 -1.88
N PRO A 157 -0.24 -1.48 -2.88
CA PRO A 157 -1.37 -2.29 -3.33
C PRO A 157 -1.12 -3.81 -3.38
N ASP A 158 0.09 -4.24 -3.77
CA ASP A 158 0.55 -5.64 -3.87
C ASP A 158 0.81 -6.33 -2.51
N GLY A 159 0.71 -5.59 -1.40
CA GLY A 159 0.93 -6.09 -0.04
C GLY A 159 2.37 -6.06 0.43
N HIS A 160 3.27 -5.49 -0.37
CA HIS A 160 4.64 -5.27 0.06
C HIS A 160 4.68 -4.22 1.16
N LEU A 161 5.18 -4.64 2.32
CA LEU A 161 5.32 -3.79 3.50
C LEU A 161 6.54 -2.89 3.34
N PHE A 162 6.36 -1.58 3.54
CA PHE A 162 7.48 -0.66 3.64
C PHE A 162 7.34 0.27 4.84
N VAL A 163 8.49 0.64 5.38
CA VAL A 163 8.62 1.41 6.62
C VAL A 163 9.55 2.58 6.33
N VAL A 164 9.09 3.79 6.67
CA VAL A 164 9.83 5.04 6.56
C VAL A 164 10.32 5.41 7.95
N THR A 165 11.64 5.41 8.14
CA THR A 165 12.31 5.90 9.34
C THR A 165 12.86 7.30 9.10
N SER A 166 12.97 8.12 10.15
CA SER A 166 13.72 9.38 10.07
C SER A 166 15.09 9.22 10.69
N GLN A 167 16.11 9.80 10.05
CA GLN A 167 17.45 9.94 10.60
C GLN A 167 17.68 11.34 11.23
N MET A 168 16.66 12.21 11.23
CA MET A 168 16.76 13.55 11.82
C MET A 168 16.41 13.48 13.31
N ALA A 169 17.30 14.00 14.16
CA ALA A 169 17.05 14.15 15.59
C ALA A 169 15.74 14.92 15.84
N GLU A 170 14.98 14.49 16.87
CA GLU A 170 13.60 14.94 17.20
C GLU A 170 13.38 16.46 17.16
N ALA A 171 14.43 17.26 17.37
CA ALA A 171 14.39 18.72 17.37
C ALA A 171 13.96 19.37 16.03
N ARG A 172 13.92 18.63 14.92
CA ARG A 172 13.58 19.16 13.59
C ARG A 172 12.36 18.51 12.92
N GLN A 173 11.62 17.66 13.64
CA GLN A 173 10.35 17.13 13.14
C GLN A 173 9.25 18.19 13.34
N PRO A 174 8.44 18.51 12.32
CA PRO A 174 7.30 19.41 12.49
C PRO A 174 6.34 18.76 13.49
N ARG A 175 6.22 19.38 14.67
CA ARG A 175 5.22 19.00 15.67
C ARG A 175 3.85 19.13 15.04
N THR A 176 3.18 18.02 14.75
CA THR A 176 1.75 18.01 14.46
C THR A 176 1.02 18.39 15.74
N SER A 177 0.62 19.66 15.83
CA SER A 177 -0.26 20.17 16.86
C SER A 177 -1.58 19.42 16.84
N ASN A 178 -1.97 18.86 17.98
CA ASN A 178 -3.28 18.23 18.18
C ASN A 178 -4.40 19.24 17.95
N ILE A 179 -5.39 18.88 17.13
CA ILE A 179 -6.77 19.35 17.17
C ILE A 179 -7.65 18.10 17.26
#